data_AF-E9ATL0-F1
#
_entry.id   AF-E9ATL0-F1
#
_cell.length_a   1.000
_cell.length_b   1.000
_cell.length_c   1.000
_cell.angle_alpha   90.00
_cell.angle_beta   90.00
_cell.angle_gamma   90.00
#
_symmetry.space_group_name_H-M   'P 1'
#
loop_
_entity.id
_entity.type
_entity.pdbx_description
1 polymer ?
#
loop_
_entity_poly.entity_id
_entity_poly.type
_entity_poly.pdbx_seq_one_letter_code
_entity_poly.pdbx_strand_id
1 'polypeptide(L)'
;MSSTATLSADPDASSSCASSHVSTPDTMSVLVPYKRPAQESSVATGGASRQQRFPKSTYGGKNIRTSGSTLGSSVSPHGAGAASRGDQSRRGDGVPDDALSSYSLQPAAPLDRPRDEEFDAVERRARMALESIATQDEDLEPRMGDHIEVLQSYRTACEARAMYREAYLVQQVLRNLRLEEESRHVRGITEQQMEERRILEEAHRQEFREFHHSWNARIDAFEEEQLEAELALLERQNEELIRFQEELRNFQPRLLRYSRSLLESRLKQQTLAKQRDYVGAQAQKAHAEAIEVEDIERFEAARMSLFERREYAARHRHQQELYALRSKVESRRLYLERYRKQELDVLLQRYINARRSMESQQNIVRNKTGTLLLKHACNMKTDNSGTAVLVESAGSGTFGTVVQRRQAYELRASQGPPDGASALVHNVNAM
;
A
#
# COMPACT_ATOMS: atom_id res chain seq x y z
N MET A 1 83.25 -7.29 -10.40
CA MET A 1 82.20 -6.82 -9.46
C MET A 1 81.03 -7.76 -9.60
N SER A 2 80.74 -8.44 -8.51
CA SER A 2 79.83 -9.56 -8.34
C SER A 2 78.37 -9.14 -8.51
N SER A 3 77.55 -10.03 -9.09
CA SER A 3 76.23 -10.37 -8.55
C SER A 3 75.72 -11.65 -9.20
N THR A 4 75.50 -12.62 -8.32
CA THR A 4 75.18 -14.02 -8.52
C THR A 4 73.69 -14.25 -8.78
N ALA A 5 73.39 -15.14 -9.72
CA ALA A 5 72.08 -15.71 -9.97
C ALA A 5 71.79 -16.84 -8.97
N THR A 6 70.55 -16.91 -8.48
CA THR A 6 70.03 -18.05 -7.72
C THR A 6 68.76 -18.55 -8.38
N LEU A 7 68.88 -19.76 -8.92
CA LEU A 7 67.79 -20.64 -9.38
C LEU A 7 67.08 -21.24 -8.16
N SER A 8 65.75 -21.34 -8.21
CA SER A 8 64.98 -22.26 -7.37
C SER A 8 63.90 -22.89 -8.22
N ALA A 9 63.93 -24.23 -8.27
CA ALA A 9 62.97 -25.08 -8.92
C ALA A 9 62.39 -25.99 -7.82
N ASP A 10 61.07 -26.14 -7.80
CA ASP A 10 60.39 -27.23 -7.10
C ASP A 10 59.39 -27.87 -8.09
N PRO A 11 59.45 -29.19 -8.28
CA PRO A 11 58.40 -29.98 -8.89
C PRO A 11 57.67 -30.85 -7.85
N ASP A 12 56.43 -31.22 -8.19
CA ASP A 12 55.61 -32.37 -7.72
C ASP A 12 54.17 -31.92 -7.44
N ALA A 13 53.10 -32.68 -7.67
CA ALA A 13 52.79 -33.83 -8.51
C ALA A 13 51.26 -34.02 -8.33
N SER A 14 50.57 -34.33 -9.44
CA SER A 14 49.47 -35.31 -9.55
C SER A 14 48.25 -35.29 -8.60
N SER A 15 47.03 -35.23 -9.17
CA SER A 15 45.91 -36.20 -8.93
C SER A 15 44.60 -35.69 -9.57
N SER A 16 44.18 -36.25 -10.71
CA SER A 16 43.02 -37.16 -10.91
C SER A 16 41.64 -36.47 -11.07
N CYS A 17 41.06 -36.51 -12.27
CA CYS A 17 39.98 -37.42 -12.73
C CYS A 17 38.61 -37.15 -12.10
N ALA A 18 37.65 -36.64 -12.89
CA ALA A 18 36.41 -37.36 -13.22
C ALA A 18 35.49 -36.53 -14.13
N SER A 19 35.01 -37.20 -15.17
CA SER A 19 33.84 -36.91 -15.99
C SER A 19 32.58 -36.56 -15.17
N SER A 20 31.68 -35.72 -15.72
CA SER A 20 30.45 -36.22 -16.35
C SER A 20 29.32 -35.18 -16.51
N HIS A 21 28.51 -35.41 -17.55
CA HIS A 21 27.13 -34.96 -17.80
C HIS A 21 26.84 -33.52 -18.26
N VAL A 22 26.81 -33.43 -19.60
CA VAL A 22 25.85 -32.66 -20.41
C VAL A 22 24.42 -32.78 -19.85
N SER A 23 23.77 -31.66 -19.59
CA SER A 23 22.32 -31.53 -19.57
C SER A 23 21.93 -30.17 -20.14
N THR A 24 21.27 -30.23 -21.29
CA THR A 24 20.61 -29.13 -21.98
C THR A 24 19.50 -28.53 -21.09
N PRO A 25 19.38 -27.21 -20.94
CA PRO A 25 18.15 -26.62 -20.47
C PRO A 25 17.16 -26.56 -21.64
N ASP A 26 16.05 -27.26 -21.44
CA ASP A 26 14.88 -27.27 -22.28
C ASP A 26 14.28 -25.85 -22.33
N THR A 27 14.10 -25.39 -23.56
CA THR A 27 13.28 -24.23 -23.93
C THR A 27 11.86 -24.31 -23.37
N MET A 28 11.22 -23.13 -23.30
CA MET A 28 9.83 -22.82 -22.88
C MET A 28 9.75 -22.37 -21.41
N SER A 29 9.14 -21.24 -21.03
CA SER A 29 7.95 -20.65 -21.62
C SER A 29 7.74 -19.21 -21.13
N VAL A 30 7.56 -18.31 -22.09
CA VAL A 30 6.66 -17.15 -22.12
C VAL A 30 6.15 -16.64 -20.75
N LEU A 31 6.64 -15.45 -20.37
CA LEU A 31 6.02 -14.55 -19.39
C LEU A 31 4.57 -14.24 -19.80
N VAL A 32 3.62 -14.96 -19.20
CA VAL A 32 2.20 -14.62 -19.25
C VAL A 32 1.93 -13.51 -18.21
N PRO A 33 1.23 -12.42 -18.59
CA PRO A 33 0.82 -11.39 -17.64
C PRO A 33 -0.11 -11.98 -16.56
N TYR A 34 0.18 -11.70 -15.30
CA TYR A 34 -0.63 -12.06 -14.15
C TYR A 34 -2.04 -11.44 -14.28
N LYS A 35 -3.03 -12.25 -14.66
CA LYS A 35 -4.45 -11.88 -14.69
C LYS A 35 -5.02 -12.05 -13.29
N ARG A 36 -5.55 -10.97 -12.73
CA ARG A 36 -6.30 -10.93 -11.47
C ARG A 36 -7.53 -11.87 -11.58
N PRO A 37 -7.86 -12.69 -10.56
CA PRO A 37 -9.09 -13.49 -10.57
C PRO A 37 -10.30 -12.54 -10.46
N ALA A 38 -11.14 -12.56 -11.49
CA ALA A 38 -12.47 -11.96 -11.46
C ALA A 38 -13.46 -13.03 -10.99
N GLN A 39 -14.32 -12.64 -10.05
CA GLN A 39 -15.48 -13.42 -9.61
C GLN A 39 -16.29 -13.91 -10.81
N GLU A 40 -16.59 -15.21 -10.79
CA GLU A 40 -17.52 -15.87 -11.69
C GLU A 40 -18.92 -15.27 -11.54
N SER A 41 -19.46 -14.75 -12.63
CA SER A 41 -20.91 -14.70 -12.85
C SER A 41 -21.18 -15.15 -14.29
N SER A 42 -22.02 -16.17 -14.39
CA SER A 42 -22.41 -16.89 -15.59
C SER A 42 -23.31 -16.05 -16.51
N VAL A 43 -23.16 -16.24 -17.84
CA VAL A 43 -24.20 -16.63 -18.83
C VAL A 43 -23.91 -16.03 -20.22
N ALA A 44 -24.10 -16.89 -21.23
CA ALA A 44 -24.38 -16.67 -22.67
C ALA A 44 -23.22 -16.51 -23.68
N THR A 45 -22.88 -17.65 -24.26
CA THR A 45 -22.77 -18.02 -25.68
C THR A 45 -23.05 -16.94 -26.76
N GLY A 46 -22.15 -16.84 -27.74
CA GLY A 46 -22.43 -16.25 -29.06
C GLY A 46 -21.16 -15.87 -29.83
N GLY A 47 -20.71 -16.73 -30.74
CA GLY A 47 -19.52 -16.50 -31.58
C GLY A 47 -19.79 -15.66 -32.83
N ALA A 48 -18.74 -15.00 -33.34
CA ALA A 48 -18.46 -14.84 -34.77
C ALA A 48 -17.11 -14.14 -34.99
N SER A 49 -16.33 -14.72 -35.90
CA SER A 49 -15.09 -14.28 -36.53
C SER A 49 -15.14 -12.92 -37.26
N ARG A 50 -13.98 -12.23 -37.37
CA ARG A 50 -13.28 -11.92 -38.66
C ARG A 50 -12.47 -10.59 -38.67
N GLN A 51 -11.17 -10.74 -39.02
CA GLN A 51 -10.23 -9.88 -39.77
C GLN A 51 -10.05 -8.36 -39.52
N GLN A 52 -8.78 -8.03 -39.24
CA GLN A 52 -7.93 -6.98 -39.84
C GLN A 52 -8.58 -5.72 -40.48
N ARG A 53 -8.20 -4.54 -39.96
CA ARG A 53 -7.38 -3.51 -40.68
C ARG A 53 -7.23 -2.23 -39.83
N PHE A 54 -5.98 -1.78 -39.69
CA PHE A 54 -5.62 -0.37 -39.47
C PHE A 54 -5.81 0.41 -40.80
N PRO A 55 -6.04 1.75 -40.81
CA PRO A 55 -4.99 2.72 -40.42
C PRO A 55 -5.41 4.10 -39.82
N LYS A 56 -4.43 4.66 -39.09
CA LYS A 56 -3.93 6.05 -39.00
C LYS A 56 -4.87 7.28 -39.01
N SER A 57 -4.57 8.15 -38.01
CA SER A 57 -4.31 9.61 -38.12
C SER A 57 -5.49 10.59 -38.17
N THR A 58 -5.60 11.48 -37.17
CA THR A 58 -5.14 12.90 -37.24
C THR A 58 -5.58 13.72 -36.01
N TYR A 59 -4.69 14.63 -35.60
CA TYR A 59 -4.85 15.95 -34.96
C TYR A 59 -6.13 16.35 -34.20
N GLY A 60 -5.90 17.07 -33.10
CA GLY A 60 -6.71 18.25 -32.77
C GLY A 60 -7.00 18.40 -31.28
N GLY A 61 -6.39 19.40 -30.65
CA GLY A 61 -6.62 19.73 -29.25
C GLY A 61 -7.95 20.46 -29.01
N LYS A 62 -8.30 20.62 -27.74
CA LYS A 62 -8.51 21.92 -27.09
C LYS A 62 -9.06 21.73 -25.67
N ASN A 63 -8.44 22.50 -24.78
CA ASN A 63 -8.90 22.86 -23.45
C ASN A 63 -10.34 23.37 -23.45
N ILE A 64 -11.16 22.94 -22.49
CA ILE A 64 -12.21 23.78 -21.90
C ILE A 64 -12.24 23.53 -20.39
N ARG A 65 -11.75 24.53 -19.65
CA ARG A 65 -12.21 24.85 -18.28
C ARG A 65 -13.61 25.44 -18.41
N THR A 66 -14.53 25.05 -17.54
CA THR A 66 -15.60 25.94 -17.09
C THR A 66 -16.01 25.60 -15.66
N SER A 67 -15.86 26.63 -14.85
CA SER A 67 -16.29 26.84 -13.48
C SER A 67 -17.80 27.11 -13.39
N GLY A 68 -18.38 26.77 -12.24
CA GLY A 68 -19.26 27.65 -11.45
C GLY A 68 -20.71 27.86 -11.88
N SER A 69 -21.64 27.46 -11.00
CA SER A 69 -22.84 28.23 -10.53
C SER A 69 -23.58 27.30 -9.55
N THR A 70 -23.77 27.52 -8.24
CA THR A 70 -24.40 28.58 -7.44
C THR A 70 -25.80 29.02 -7.88
N LEU A 71 -26.66 29.17 -6.84
CA LEU A 71 -28.08 29.57 -6.80
C LEU A 71 -29.03 28.40 -7.10
N GLY A 72 -29.99 28.01 -6.26
CA GLY A 72 -30.67 28.67 -5.15
C GLY A 72 -32.17 28.54 -5.42
N SER A 73 -32.96 27.93 -4.53
CA SER A 73 -34.40 28.25 -4.42
C SER A 73 -35.02 27.66 -3.17
N SER A 74 -35.53 28.56 -2.35
CA SER A 74 -36.41 28.38 -1.20
C SER A 74 -37.85 28.13 -1.64
N VAL A 75 -38.51 27.11 -1.07
CA VAL A 75 -39.98 27.08 -0.97
C VAL A 75 -40.38 26.36 0.33
N SER A 76 -41.17 27.06 1.15
CA SER A 76 -42.05 26.56 2.22
C SER A 76 -43.45 27.15 1.94
N PRO A 77 -44.50 26.84 2.70
CA PRO A 77 -45.04 25.55 3.18
C PRO A 77 -46.55 25.42 2.83
N HIS A 78 -47.22 24.29 3.12
CA HIS A 78 -48.64 24.23 3.56
C HIS A 78 -49.16 22.78 3.76
N GLY A 79 -50.07 22.61 4.73
CA GLY A 79 -50.95 21.43 4.95
C GLY A 79 -50.70 20.75 6.30
N ALA A 80 -51.35 21.08 7.43
CA ALA A 80 -52.78 21.13 7.79
C ALA A 80 -53.46 19.74 7.91
N GLY A 81 -53.88 19.39 9.13
CA GLY A 81 -54.72 18.25 9.51
C GLY A 81 -54.60 18.00 11.02
N ALA A 82 -55.38 18.68 11.89
CA ALA A 82 -56.73 18.31 12.37
C ALA A 82 -56.75 16.88 12.96
N ALA A 83 -56.75 16.67 14.27
CA ALA A 83 -57.82 16.90 15.27
C ALA A 83 -58.36 15.53 15.75
N SER A 84 -58.26 15.25 17.05
CA SER A 84 -59.27 14.45 17.72
C SER A 84 -59.31 14.78 19.21
N ARG A 85 -60.42 15.41 19.59
CA ARG A 85 -60.89 15.69 20.95
C ARG A 85 -61.61 14.45 21.47
N GLY A 86 -61.39 14.11 22.72
CA GLY A 86 -62.21 13.17 23.49
C GLY A 86 -62.28 13.64 24.94
N ASP A 87 -63.19 14.58 25.19
CA ASP A 87 -63.60 15.07 26.50
C ASP A 87 -65.09 14.74 26.63
N GLN A 88 -65.48 14.01 27.68
CA GLN A 88 -66.82 14.10 28.28
C GLN A 88 -66.79 13.61 29.74
N SER A 89 -67.06 14.56 30.64
CA SER A 89 -68.16 14.52 31.63
C SER A 89 -68.07 13.58 32.84
N ARG A 90 -68.58 13.90 34.05
CA ARG A 90 -69.12 15.10 34.69
C ARG A 90 -69.65 14.66 36.07
N ARG A 91 -69.63 15.59 37.03
CA ARG A 91 -70.47 15.73 38.25
C ARG A 91 -70.18 14.86 39.48
N GLY A 92 -70.10 15.57 40.61
CA GLY A 92 -70.39 15.02 41.93
C GLY A 92 -69.93 15.92 43.07
N ASP A 93 -70.43 17.16 43.13
CA ASP A 93 -70.37 17.97 44.36
C ASP A 93 -71.24 17.32 45.45
N GLY A 94 -70.73 17.26 46.68
CA GLY A 94 -71.46 16.78 47.85
C GLY A 94 -70.63 16.88 49.12
N VAL A 95 -70.61 18.07 49.72
CA VAL A 95 -70.31 18.32 51.15
C VAL A 95 -71.66 18.24 51.88
N PRO A 96 -71.80 17.53 53.02
CA PRO A 96 -71.65 18.20 54.32
C PRO A 96 -71.18 17.36 55.54
N ASP A 97 -70.72 18.11 56.53
CA ASP A 97 -70.85 17.99 58.00
C ASP A 97 -70.31 16.79 58.81
N ASP A 98 -69.40 17.17 59.71
CA ASP A 98 -69.43 16.96 61.17
C ASP A 98 -70.09 15.67 61.69
N ALA A 99 -69.24 14.72 62.07
CA ALA A 99 -69.53 13.82 63.19
C ALA A 99 -68.24 13.51 63.96
N LEU A 100 -68.18 14.06 65.17
CA LEU A 100 -67.28 13.67 66.25
C LEU A 100 -67.34 12.14 66.46
N SER A 101 -66.18 11.47 66.47
CA SER A 101 -66.05 10.16 67.09
C SER A 101 -64.63 9.93 67.60
N SER A 102 -64.37 10.49 68.79
CA SER A 102 -63.31 10.05 69.69
C SER A 102 -63.64 8.67 70.25
N TYR A 103 -62.91 7.61 69.91
CA TYR A 103 -62.71 6.46 70.80
C TYR A 103 -61.46 5.65 70.45
N SER A 104 -60.67 5.41 71.50
CA SER A 104 -59.87 4.21 71.78
C SER A 104 -58.63 3.92 70.95
N LEU A 105 -57.50 4.16 71.62
CA LEU A 105 -56.29 3.34 71.56
C LEU A 105 -56.64 1.84 71.56
N GLN A 106 -56.37 1.17 70.44
CA GLN A 106 -56.00 -0.23 70.41
C GLN A 106 -54.59 -0.34 69.82
N PRO A 107 -53.67 -1.08 70.47
CA PRO A 107 -52.40 -1.43 69.86
C PRO A 107 -52.70 -2.29 68.63
N ALA A 108 -52.17 -1.89 67.49
CA ALA A 108 -52.30 -2.64 66.24
C ALA A 108 -51.81 -4.09 66.49
N ALA A 109 -52.77 -5.02 66.48
CA ALA A 109 -52.46 -6.44 66.43
C ALA A 109 -51.57 -6.70 65.19
N PRO A 110 -50.58 -7.60 65.28
CA PRO A 110 -49.79 -7.99 64.12
C PRO A 110 -50.75 -8.57 63.10
N LEU A 111 -50.98 -7.85 62.00
CA LEU A 111 -51.55 -8.45 60.81
C LEU A 111 -50.51 -9.45 60.31
N ASP A 112 -50.67 -10.71 60.70
CA ASP A 112 -50.13 -11.85 59.98
C ASP A 112 -50.68 -11.79 58.56
N ARG A 113 -50.01 -11.00 57.72
CA ARG A 113 -50.12 -11.08 56.28
C ARG A 113 -49.76 -12.51 55.90
N PRO A 114 -50.55 -13.19 55.05
CA PRO A 114 -50.13 -14.47 54.51
C PRO A 114 -48.72 -14.31 53.94
N ARG A 115 -47.80 -15.19 54.36
CA ARG A 115 -46.49 -15.27 53.74
C ARG A 115 -46.72 -15.70 52.29
N ASP A 116 -46.73 -14.76 51.35
CA ASP A 116 -46.78 -15.15 49.94
C ASP A 116 -45.40 -15.76 49.59
N GLU A 117 -45.34 -17.09 49.61
CA GLU A 117 -44.15 -17.90 49.28
C GLU A 117 -43.54 -17.51 47.92
N GLU A 118 -44.37 -17.00 47.02
CA GLU A 118 -43.98 -16.48 45.71
C GLU A 118 -43.03 -15.28 45.81
N PHE A 119 -43.28 -14.35 46.73
CA PHE A 119 -42.39 -13.20 46.93
C PHE A 119 -41.07 -13.63 47.55
N ASP A 120 -41.09 -14.51 48.54
CA ASP A 120 -39.88 -15.02 49.20
C ASP A 120 -38.99 -15.75 48.19
N ALA A 121 -39.57 -16.35 47.13
CA ALA A 121 -38.82 -16.93 46.02
C ALA A 121 -38.22 -15.88 45.08
N VAL A 122 -38.89 -14.74 44.84
CA VAL A 122 -38.34 -13.64 44.04
C VAL A 122 -37.25 -12.90 44.81
N GLU A 123 -37.44 -12.66 46.10
CA GLU A 123 -36.46 -12.02 46.98
C GLU A 123 -35.19 -12.86 47.11
N ARG A 124 -35.30 -14.18 47.29
CA ARG A 124 -34.14 -15.08 47.28
C ARG A 124 -33.36 -14.99 45.97
N ARG A 125 -34.06 -14.98 44.82
CA ARG A 125 -33.41 -14.83 43.50
C ARG A 125 -32.72 -13.48 43.35
N ALA A 126 -33.34 -12.40 43.83
CA ALA A 126 -32.75 -11.06 43.80
C ALA A 126 -31.51 -10.95 44.70
N ARG A 127 -31.52 -11.55 45.90
CA ARG A 127 -30.36 -11.59 46.79
C ARG A 127 -29.19 -12.34 46.17
N MET A 128 -29.45 -13.49 45.55
CA MET A 128 -28.42 -14.24 44.81
C MET A 128 -27.82 -13.43 43.66
N ALA A 129 -28.66 -12.68 42.93
CA ALA A 129 -28.18 -11.80 41.85
C ALA A 129 -27.31 -10.65 42.39
N LEU A 130 -27.73 -10.00 43.48
CA LEU A 130 -26.96 -8.91 44.12
C LEU A 130 -25.63 -9.41 44.72
N GLU A 131 -25.62 -10.59 45.32
CA GLU A 131 -24.41 -11.23 45.85
C GLU A 131 -23.44 -11.54 44.71
N SER A 132 -23.93 -12.11 43.60
CA SER A 132 -23.12 -12.36 42.40
C SER A 132 -22.52 -11.08 41.80
N ILE A 133 -23.27 -9.97 41.79
CA ILE A 133 -22.75 -8.68 41.35
C ILE A 133 -21.67 -8.15 42.30
N ALA A 134 -21.85 -8.32 43.61
CA ALA A 134 -20.91 -7.84 44.62
C ALA A 134 -19.58 -8.61 44.64
N THR A 135 -19.57 -9.88 44.24
CA THR A 135 -18.37 -10.72 44.23
C THR A 135 -17.45 -10.51 43.02
N GLN A 136 -17.81 -9.64 42.05
CA GLN A 136 -17.00 -9.30 40.88
C GLN A 136 -16.43 -10.53 40.14
N ASP A 137 -17.28 -11.50 39.80
CA ASP A 137 -16.83 -12.61 38.94
C ASP A 137 -16.65 -12.10 37.50
N GLU A 138 -15.46 -12.35 36.91
CA GLU A 138 -15.17 -12.13 35.48
C GLU A 138 -16.15 -12.90 34.55
N ASP A 139 -16.89 -13.88 35.11
CA ASP A 139 -17.94 -14.67 34.45
C ASP A 139 -19.36 -14.06 34.54
N LEU A 140 -19.52 -12.83 35.05
CA LEU A 140 -20.80 -12.09 35.10
C LEU A 140 -21.34 -11.71 33.71
N GLU A 141 -20.46 -11.77 32.73
CA GLU A 141 -20.59 -11.25 31.38
C GLU A 141 -21.79 -11.82 30.57
N PRO A 142 -22.11 -13.13 30.57
CA PRO A 142 -23.31 -13.67 29.94
C PRO A 142 -24.57 -13.63 30.84
N ARG A 143 -24.44 -13.32 32.13
CA ARG A 143 -25.54 -13.36 33.12
C ARG A 143 -26.11 -11.99 33.46
N MET A 144 -25.50 -10.91 32.97
CA MET A 144 -25.92 -9.54 33.29
C MET A 144 -27.36 -9.24 32.82
N GLY A 145 -27.78 -9.78 31.67
CA GLY A 145 -29.16 -9.72 31.20
C GLY A 145 -30.15 -10.39 32.16
N ASP A 146 -29.83 -11.61 32.60
CA ASP A 146 -30.64 -12.38 33.55
C ASP A 146 -30.75 -11.67 34.91
N HIS A 147 -29.66 -11.06 35.38
CA HIS A 147 -29.64 -10.28 36.61
C HIS A 147 -30.53 -9.03 36.50
N ILE A 148 -30.53 -8.35 35.35
CA ILE A 148 -31.40 -7.20 35.09
C ILE A 148 -32.89 -7.62 35.11
N GLU A 149 -33.24 -8.78 34.54
CA GLU A 149 -34.62 -9.30 34.55
C GLU A 149 -35.09 -9.69 35.95
N VAL A 150 -34.25 -10.40 36.72
CA VAL A 150 -34.55 -10.81 38.10
C VAL A 150 -34.76 -9.59 39.01
N LEU A 151 -33.90 -8.57 38.90
CA LEU A 151 -34.03 -7.34 39.69
C LEU A 151 -35.24 -6.48 39.27
N GLN A 152 -35.66 -6.53 38.00
CA GLN A 152 -36.90 -5.89 37.55
C GLN A 152 -38.13 -6.58 38.15
N SER A 153 -38.18 -7.91 38.12
CA SER A 153 -39.25 -8.69 38.76
C SER A 153 -39.34 -8.38 40.26
N TYR A 154 -38.19 -8.34 40.95
CA TYR A 154 -38.14 -7.99 42.37
C TYR A 154 -38.63 -6.56 42.66
N ARG A 155 -38.22 -5.57 41.85
CA ARG A 155 -38.72 -4.20 41.98
C ARG A 155 -40.26 -4.15 41.87
N THR A 156 -40.85 -4.80 40.86
CA THR A 156 -42.31 -4.81 40.68
C THR A 156 -43.03 -5.47 41.86
N ALA A 157 -42.42 -6.51 42.46
CA ALA A 157 -42.95 -7.18 43.63
C ALA A 157 -42.88 -6.31 44.90
N CYS A 158 -41.80 -5.53 45.07
CA CYS A 158 -41.69 -4.53 46.15
C CYS A 158 -42.71 -3.39 45.99
N GLU A 159 -42.97 -2.92 44.75
CA GLU A 159 -43.98 -1.89 44.45
C GLU A 159 -45.40 -2.39 44.78
N ALA A 160 -45.75 -3.62 44.40
CA ALA A 160 -47.05 -4.23 44.70
C ALA A 160 -47.32 -4.33 46.22
N ARG A 161 -46.28 -4.47 47.02
CA ARG A 161 -46.34 -4.55 48.50
C ARG A 161 -46.13 -3.22 49.22
N ALA A 162 -46.03 -2.11 48.48
CA ALA A 162 -45.75 -0.77 48.99
C ALA A 162 -44.39 -0.62 49.73
N MET A 163 -43.40 -1.45 49.40
CA MET A 163 -42.04 -1.38 49.95
C MET A 163 -41.15 -0.44 49.12
N TYR A 164 -41.48 0.85 49.14
CA TYR A 164 -40.88 1.83 48.24
C TYR A 164 -39.38 2.07 48.47
N ARG A 165 -38.89 1.91 49.71
CA ARG A 165 -37.47 2.09 50.03
C ARG A 165 -36.60 1.04 49.34
N GLU A 166 -37.02 -0.22 49.34
CA GLU A 166 -36.32 -1.31 48.69
C GLU A 166 -36.41 -1.19 47.16
N ALA A 167 -37.61 -0.88 46.65
CA ALA A 167 -37.80 -0.61 45.23
C ALA A 167 -36.88 0.51 44.72
N TYR A 168 -36.66 1.56 45.51
CA TYR A 168 -35.73 2.66 45.18
C TYR A 168 -34.26 2.19 45.12
N LEU A 169 -33.81 1.38 46.08
CA LEU A 169 -32.44 0.85 46.08
C LEU A 169 -32.19 -0.07 44.89
N VAL A 170 -33.12 -0.97 44.60
CA VAL A 170 -33.06 -1.88 43.44
C VAL A 170 -33.07 -1.08 42.14
N GLN A 171 -33.86 -0.01 42.08
CA GLN A 171 -33.88 0.89 40.94
C GLN A 171 -32.52 1.56 40.70
N GLN A 172 -31.79 1.92 41.77
CA GLN A 172 -30.45 2.48 41.66
C GLN A 172 -29.43 1.44 41.18
N VAL A 173 -29.51 0.21 41.66
CA VAL A 173 -28.67 -0.91 41.19
C VAL A 173 -28.94 -1.20 39.71
N LEU A 174 -30.21 -1.27 39.29
CA LEU A 174 -30.60 -1.45 37.89
C LEU A 174 -30.07 -0.34 36.97
N ARG A 175 -30.00 0.90 37.46
CA ARG A 175 -29.37 2.01 36.72
C ARG A 175 -27.88 1.78 36.53
N ASN A 176 -27.16 1.41 37.59
CA ASN A 176 -25.73 1.14 37.52
C ASN A 176 -25.41 -0.04 36.60
N LEU A 177 -26.13 -1.16 36.70
CA LEU A 177 -25.94 -2.33 35.83
C LEU A 177 -26.15 -2.00 34.34
N ARG A 178 -27.14 -1.16 34.02
CA ARG A 178 -27.36 -0.71 32.63
C ARG A 178 -26.22 0.17 32.14
N LEU A 179 -25.69 1.06 32.98
CA LEU A 179 -24.53 1.88 32.64
C LEU A 179 -23.26 1.04 32.47
N GLU A 180 -23.08 0.00 33.27
CA GLU A 180 -21.96 -0.95 33.17
C GLU A 180 -22.04 -1.77 31.87
N GLU A 181 -23.22 -2.28 31.52
CA GLU A 181 -23.48 -2.97 30.24
C GLU A 181 -23.18 -2.05 29.05
N GLU A 182 -23.68 -0.81 29.08
CA GLU A 182 -23.43 0.18 28.03
C GLU A 182 -21.94 0.54 27.93
N SER A 183 -21.26 0.73 29.07
CA SER A 183 -19.82 1.01 29.12
C SER A 183 -19.00 -0.15 28.56
N ARG A 184 -19.39 -1.38 28.90
CA ARG A 184 -18.78 -2.61 28.37
C ARG A 184 -18.98 -2.72 26.86
N HIS A 185 -20.19 -2.48 26.37
CA HIS A 185 -20.47 -2.47 24.94
C HIS A 185 -19.60 -1.47 24.19
N VAL A 186 -19.40 -0.27 24.75
CA VAL A 186 -18.46 0.72 24.19
C VAL A 186 -17.03 0.20 24.20
N ARG A 187 -16.55 -0.40 25.30
CA ARG A 187 -15.20 -1.01 25.38
C ARG A 187 -15.01 -2.08 24.31
N GLY A 188 -15.95 -3.01 24.17
CA GLY A 188 -15.90 -4.06 23.15
C GLY A 188 -15.84 -3.50 21.73
N ILE A 189 -16.61 -2.45 21.42
CA ILE A 189 -16.49 -1.76 20.13
C ILE A 189 -15.11 -1.14 19.96
N THR A 190 -14.56 -0.48 20.98
CA THR A 190 -13.23 0.13 20.86
C THR A 190 -12.12 -0.90 20.67
N GLU A 191 -12.20 -2.05 21.34
CA GLU A 191 -11.26 -3.16 21.17
C GLU A 191 -11.33 -3.75 19.75
N GLN A 192 -12.54 -3.99 19.24
CA GLN A 192 -12.75 -4.42 17.85
C GLN A 192 -12.15 -3.42 16.86
N GLN A 193 -12.37 -2.12 17.07
CA GLN A 193 -11.83 -1.08 16.20
C GLN A 193 -10.29 -1.03 16.22
N MET A 194 -9.68 -1.32 17.38
CA MET A 194 -8.22 -1.40 17.51
C MET A 194 -7.67 -2.64 16.80
N GLU A 195 -8.35 -3.79 16.92
CA GLU A 195 -7.93 -5.02 16.25
C GLU A 195 -8.08 -4.90 14.72
N GLU A 196 -9.17 -4.32 14.22
CA GLU A 196 -9.34 -4.03 12.79
C GLU A 196 -8.20 -3.18 12.23
N ARG A 197 -7.76 -2.16 12.98
CA ARG A 197 -6.60 -1.33 12.61
C ARG A 197 -5.32 -2.14 12.60
N ARG A 198 -5.11 -2.97 13.63
CA ARG A 198 -3.93 -3.83 13.74
C ARG A 198 -3.83 -4.79 12.55
N ILE A 199 -4.92 -5.47 12.23
CA ILE A 199 -5.01 -6.41 11.09
C ILE A 199 -4.73 -5.67 9.77
N LEU A 200 -5.34 -4.51 9.56
CA LEU A 200 -5.14 -3.72 8.33
C LEU A 200 -3.68 -3.27 8.18
N GLU A 201 -3.04 -2.84 9.26
CA GLU A 201 -1.62 -2.47 9.25
C GLU A 201 -0.69 -3.68 9.02
N GLU A 202 -0.98 -4.81 9.66
CA GLU A 202 -0.21 -6.06 9.47
C GLU A 202 -0.31 -6.56 8.02
N ALA A 203 -1.51 -6.56 7.45
CA ALA A 203 -1.73 -6.90 6.05
C ALA A 203 -0.94 -5.96 5.12
N HIS A 204 -0.99 -4.65 5.34
CA HIS A 204 -0.21 -3.69 4.54
C HIS A 204 1.30 -3.88 4.69
N ARG A 205 1.80 -4.14 5.91
CA ARG A 205 3.24 -4.44 6.13
C ARG A 205 3.67 -5.70 5.39
N GLN A 206 2.82 -6.72 5.33
CA GLN A 206 3.09 -7.93 4.56
C GLN A 206 3.11 -7.63 3.05
N GLU A 207 2.09 -6.98 2.51
CA GLU A 207 2.05 -6.58 1.10
C GLU A 207 3.27 -5.74 0.71
N PHE A 208 3.72 -4.84 1.59
CA PHE A 208 4.91 -4.03 1.38
C PHE A 208 6.18 -4.88 1.30
N ARG A 209 6.35 -5.87 2.18
CA ARG A 209 7.49 -6.81 2.12
C ARG A 209 7.46 -7.64 0.83
N GLU A 210 6.31 -8.15 0.45
CA GLU A 210 6.12 -8.93 -0.79
C GLU A 210 6.39 -8.07 -2.03
N PHE A 211 5.94 -6.82 -2.03
CA PHE A 211 6.27 -5.85 -3.07
C PHE A 211 7.79 -5.66 -3.18
N HIS A 212 8.48 -5.42 -2.07
CA HIS A 212 9.93 -5.24 -2.10
C HIS A 212 10.66 -6.51 -2.55
N HIS A 213 10.25 -7.67 -2.07
CA HIS A 213 10.85 -8.95 -2.44
C HIS A 213 10.69 -9.24 -3.93
N SER A 214 9.47 -9.14 -4.47
CA SER A 214 9.21 -9.36 -5.89
C SER A 214 9.92 -8.36 -6.80
N TRP A 215 10.05 -7.11 -6.36
CA TRP A 215 10.80 -6.09 -7.09
C TRP A 215 12.30 -6.30 -7.06
N ASN A 216 12.86 -6.70 -5.92
CA ASN A 216 14.28 -7.03 -5.84
C ASN A 216 14.59 -8.21 -6.77
N ALA A 217 13.81 -9.30 -6.71
CA ALA A 217 13.97 -10.43 -7.62
C ALA A 217 13.88 -10.04 -9.11
N ARG A 218 13.00 -9.10 -9.46
CA ARG A 218 12.91 -8.57 -10.83
C ARG A 218 14.13 -7.76 -11.24
N ILE A 219 14.72 -6.99 -10.32
CA ILE A 219 15.94 -6.23 -10.57
C ILE A 219 17.13 -7.18 -10.69
N ASP A 220 17.25 -8.16 -9.80
CA ASP A 220 18.31 -9.16 -9.80
C ASP A 220 18.31 -9.93 -11.13
N ALA A 221 17.14 -10.44 -11.57
CA ALA A 221 17.01 -11.12 -12.86
C ALA A 221 17.36 -10.22 -14.06
N PHE A 222 17.05 -8.92 -13.98
CA PHE A 222 17.44 -7.97 -15.02
C PHE A 222 18.96 -7.76 -15.04
N GLU A 223 19.59 -7.62 -13.88
CA GLU A 223 21.04 -7.44 -13.74
C GLU A 223 21.80 -8.68 -14.24
N GLU A 224 21.32 -9.89 -13.90
CA GLU A 224 21.82 -11.16 -14.43
C GLU A 224 21.75 -11.19 -15.97
N GLU A 225 20.59 -10.89 -16.56
CA GLU A 225 20.42 -10.83 -18.02
C GLU A 225 21.37 -9.81 -18.67
N GLN A 226 21.63 -8.66 -18.03
CA GLN A 226 22.55 -7.66 -18.57
C GLN A 226 24.00 -8.12 -18.49
N LEU A 227 24.40 -8.79 -17.41
CA LEU A 227 25.73 -9.37 -17.26
C LEU A 227 25.98 -10.45 -18.33
N GLU A 228 25.01 -11.34 -18.55
CA GLU A 228 25.09 -12.36 -19.60
C GLU A 228 25.22 -11.72 -20.99
N ALA A 229 24.46 -10.66 -21.27
CA ALA A 229 24.53 -9.95 -22.55
C ALA A 229 25.88 -9.24 -22.77
N GLU A 230 26.47 -8.64 -21.72
CA GLU A 230 27.81 -8.03 -21.79
C GLU A 230 28.90 -9.10 -21.98
N LEU A 231 28.82 -10.22 -21.25
CA LEU A 231 29.75 -11.34 -21.41
C LEU A 231 29.70 -11.93 -22.82
N ALA A 232 28.51 -12.25 -23.34
CA ALA A 232 28.34 -12.79 -24.68
C ALA A 232 28.86 -11.83 -25.76
N LEU A 233 28.69 -10.52 -25.58
CA LEU A 233 29.25 -9.52 -26.48
C LEU A 233 30.79 -9.53 -26.43
N LEU A 234 31.38 -9.52 -25.23
CA LEU A 234 32.83 -9.55 -25.06
C LEU A 234 33.47 -10.82 -25.61
N GLU A 235 32.84 -11.98 -25.40
CA GLU A 235 33.27 -13.26 -25.96
C GLU A 235 33.30 -13.21 -27.48
N ARG A 236 32.21 -12.73 -28.10
CA ARG A 236 32.15 -12.56 -29.55
C ARG A 236 33.24 -11.60 -30.05
N GLN A 237 33.45 -10.47 -29.38
CA GLN A 237 34.48 -9.50 -29.75
C GLN A 237 35.89 -10.12 -29.64
N ASN A 238 36.12 -10.93 -28.60
CA ASN A 238 37.38 -11.64 -28.42
C ASN A 238 37.61 -12.69 -29.52
N GLU A 239 36.60 -13.48 -29.87
CA GLU A 239 36.69 -14.42 -31.00
C GLU A 239 36.99 -13.72 -32.32
N GLU A 240 36.36 -12.57 -32.58
CA GLU A 240 36.63 -11.76 -33.77
C GLU A 240 38.09 -11.27 -33.80
N LEU A 241 38.66 -10.87 -32.66
CA LEU A 241 40.07 -10.48 -32.55
C LEU A 241 41.03 -11.67 -32.72
N ILE A 242 40.71 -12.84 -32.16
CA ILE A 242 41.50 -14.06 -32.34
C ILE A 242 41.51 -14.45 -33.82
N ARG A 243 40.35 -14.47 -34.48
CA ARG A 243 40.25 -14.74 -35.92
C ARG A 243 41.04 -13.72 -36.74
N PHE A 244 40.99 -12.45 -36.37
CA PHE A 244 41.78 -11.41 -37.03
C PHE A 244 43.30 -11.63 -36.88
N GLN A 245 43.77 -12.08 -35.70
CA GLN A 245 45.17 -12.44 -35.47
C GLN A 245 45.58 -13.70 -36.27
N GLU A 246 44.70 -14.68 -36.39
CA GLU A 246 44.92 -15.84 -37.24
C GLU A 246 44.97 -15.48 -38.72
N GLU A 247 44.08 -14.59 -39.19
CA GLU A 247 44.12 -14.04 -40.55
C GLU A 247 45.45 -13.33 -40.83
N LEU A 248 45.92 -12.52 -39.87
CA LEU A 248 47.24 -11.89 -39.89
C LEU A 248 48.38 -12.90 -40.06
N ARG A 249 48.36 -13.99 -39.28
CA ARG A 249 49.38 -15.05 -39.31
C ARG A 249 49.33 -15.87 -40.60
N ASN A 250 48.14 -16.15 -41.10
CA ASN A 250 47.89 -16.98 -42.29
C ASN A 250 47.95 -16.19 -43.60
N PHE A 251 48.10 -14.87 -43.53
CA PHE A 251 48.17 -14.03 -44.71
C PHE A 251 49.47 -14.31 -45.50
N GLN A 252 49.35 -15.18 -46.50
CA GLN A 252 50.38 -15.33 -47.52
C GLN A 252 50.21 -14.24 -48.57
N PRO A 253 51.24 -13.42 -48.83
CA PRO A 253 51.17 -12.44 -49.90
C PRO A 253 51.01 -13.17 -51.24
N ARG A 254 49.87 -12.94 -51.91
CA ARG A 254 49.62 -13.43 -53.26
C ARG A 254 50.54 -12.65 -54.22
N LEU A 255 51.78 -13.11 -54.33
CA LEU A 255 52.87 -12.58 -55.15
C LEU A 255 53.32 -11.17 -54.74
N LEU A 256 54.49 -11.08 -54.10
CA LEU A 256 55.20 -9.80 -53.99
C LEU A 256 55.38 -9.25 -55.41
N ARG A 257 54.71 -8.14 -55.71
CA ARG A 257 54.93 -7.42 -56.97
C ARG A 257 56.24 -6.67 -56.85
N TYR A 258 57.32 -7.34 -57.22
CA TYR A 258 58.65 -6.75 -57.32
C TYR A 258 58.62 -5.48 -58.15
N SER A 259 59.42 -4.49 -57.74
CA SER A 259 59.53 -3.24 -58.47
C SER A 259 60.05 -3.48 -59.89
N ARG A 260 59.64 -2.60 -60.80
CA ARG A 260 60.11 -2.63 -62.18
C ARG A 260 61.65 -2.54 -62.27
N SER A 261 62.29 -1.75 -61.39
CA SER A 261 63.75 -1.62 -61.38
C SER A 261 64.46 -2.89 -60.91
N LEU A 262 63.87 -3.67 -60.01
CA LEU A 262 64.39 -4.97 -59.62
C LEU A 262 64.36 -5.95 -60.80
N LEU A 263 63.23 -6.03 -61.51
CA LEU A 263 63.08 -6.87 -62.70
C LEU A 263 64.08 -6.50 -63.80
N GLU A 264 64.24 -5.20 -64.07
CA GLU A 264 65.21 -4.68 -65.03
C GLU A 264 66.66 -4.98 -64.60
N SER A 265 66.97 -4.85 -63.31
CA SER A 265 68.28 -5.18 -62.73
C SER A 265 68.61 -6.67 -62.84
N ARG A 266 67.63 -7.56 -62.61
CA ARG A 266 67.76 -9.01 -62.76
C ARG A 266 67.94 -9.41 -64.24
N LEU A 267 67.24 -8.75 -65.16
CA LEU A 267 67.42 -8.96 -66.60
C LEU A 267 68.84 -8.54 -67.06
N LYS A 268 69.33 -7.39 -66.56
CA LYS A 268 70.69 -6.91 -66.84
C LYS A 268 71.75 -7.86 -66.27
N GLN A 269 71.55 -8.33 -65.03
CA GLN A 269 72.39 -9.36 -64.41
C GLN A 269 72.47 -10.62 -65.30
N GLN A 270 71.33 -11.12 -65.78
CA GLN A 270 71.27 -12.31 -66.64
C GLN A 270 71.98 -12.07 -68.00
N THR A 271 71.84 -10.88 -68.56
CA THR A 271 72.46 -10.50 -69.84
C THR A 271 73.98 -10.45 -69.71
N LEU A 272 74.51 -9.82 -68.65
CA LEU A 272 75.95 -9.77 -68.36
C LEU A 272 76.53 -11.18 -68.13
N ALA A 273 75.79 -12.05 -67.42
CA ALA A 273 76.19 -13.44 -67.22
C ALA A 273 76.23 -14.23 -68.55
N LYS A 274 75.25 -14.03 -69.45
CA LYS A 274 75.25 -14.64 -70.80
C LYS A 274 76.43 -14.16 -71.65
N GLN A 275 76.84 -12.91 -71.47
CA GLN A 275 78.01 -12.32 -72.12
C GLN A 275 79.35 -12.74 -71.49
N ARG A 276 79.33 -13.56 -70.42
CA ARG A 276 80.49 -14.00 -69.63
C ARG A 276 81.23 -12.90 -68.88
N ASP A 277 80.61 -11.72 -68.71
CA ASP A 277 81.13 -10.68 -67.82
C ASP A 277 80.67 -10.94 -66.38
N TYR A 278 81.42 -11.79 -65.68
CA TYR A 278 81.09 -12.20 -64.32
C TYR A 278 81.29 -11.11 -63.28
N VAL A 279 82.25 -10.20 -63.49
CA VAL A 279 82.51 -9.09 -62.56
C VAL A 279 81.37 -8.09 -62.61
N GLY A 280 80.94 -7.69 -63.81
CA GLY A 280 79.77 -6.84 -64.01
C GLY A 280 78.48 -7.50 -63.49
N ALA A 281 78.30 -8.80 -63.74
CA ALA A 281 77.15 -9.54 -63.24
C ALA A 281 77.09 -9.60 -61.71
N GLN A 282 78.24 -9.75 -61.03
CA GLN A 282 78.30 -9.76 -59.56
C GLN A 282 77.97 -8.40 -58.97
N ALA A 283 78.48 -7.31 -59.56
CA ALA A 283 78.13 -5.96 -59.13
C ALA A 283 76.62 -5.67 -59.33
N GLN A 284 76.06 -6.08 -60.47
CA GLN A 284 74.63 -5.94 -60.75
C GLN A 284 73.77 -6.84 -59.83
N LYS A 285 74.27 -8.01 -59.42
CA LYS A 285 73.61 -8.87 -58.42
C LYS A 285 73.50 -8.14 -57.07
N ALA A 286 74.59 -7.58 -56.55
CA ALA A 286 74.57 -6.84 -55.30
C ALA A 286 73.59 -5.64 -55.35
N HIS A 287 73.54 -4.95 -56.49
CA HIS A 287 72.57 -3.88 -56.70
C HIS A 287 71.11 -4.38 -56.72
N ALA A 288 70.85 -5.52 -57.38
CA ALA A 288 69.52 -6.13 -57.39
C ALA A 288 69.10 -6.62 -55.98
N GLU A 289 70.02 -7.19 -55.20
CA GLU A 289 69.77 -7.62 -53.82
C GLU A 289 69.42 -6.42 -52.91
N ALA A 290 70.09 -5.28 -53.09
CA ALA A 290 69.74 -4.06 -52.35
C ALA A 290 68.31 -3.58 -52.65
N ILE A 291 67.91 -3.54 -53.94
CA ILE A 291 66.55 -3.16 -54.35
C ILE A 291 65.52 -4.18 -53.82
N GLU A 292 65.86 -5.46 -53.79
CA GLU A 292 64.99 -6.52 -53.26
C GLU A 292 64.69 -6.35 -51.78
N VAL A 293 65.70 -6.00 -50.96
CA VAL A 293 65.51 -5.69 -49.53
C VAL A 293 64.56 -4.49 -49.36
N GLU A 294 64.78 -3.41 -50.10
CA GLU A 294 63.91 -2.23 -50.05
C GLU A 294 62.46 -2.53 -50.48
N ASP A 295 62.27 -3.37 -51.51
CA ASP A 295 60.94 -3.81 -51.94
C ASP A 295 60.23 -4.66 -50.89
N ILE A 296 60.97 -5.56 -50.22
CA ILE A 296 60.45 -6.38 -49.12
C ILE A 296 60.02 -5.50 -47.95
N GLU A 297 60.87 -4.57 -47.50
CA GLU A 297 60.56 -3.65 -46.41
C GLU A 297 59.34 -2.77 -46.72
N ARG A 298 59.27 -2.21 -47.93
CA ARG A 298 58.10 -1.41 -48.36
C ARG A 298 56.82 -2.24 -48.36
N PHE A 299 56.90 -3.49 -48.82
CA PHE A 299 55.75 -4.38 -48.83
C PHE A 299 55.30 -4.75 -47.41
N GLU A 300 56.24 -5.05 -46.51
CA GLU A 300 55.96 -5.33 -45.11
C GLU A 300 55.35 -4.12 -44.39
N ALA A 301 55.89 -2.91 -44.61
CA ALA A 301 55.34 -1.68 -44.05
C ALA A 301 53.91 -1.42 -44.55
N ALA A 302 53.66 -1.57 -45.86
CA ALA A 302 52.32 -1.44 -46.42
C ALA A 302 51.35 -2.49 -45.83
N ARG A 303 51.81 -3.74 -45.68
CA ARG A 303 51.05 -4.82 -45.05
C ARG A 303 50.68 -4.46 -43.61
N MET A 304 51.66 -4.10 -42.79
CA MET A 304 51.44 -3.71 -41.39
C MET A 304 50.44 -2.56 -41.28
N SER A 305 50.59 -1.51 -42.08
CA SER A 305 49.69 -0.35 -42.06
C SER A 305 48.23 -0.70 -42.41
N LEU A 306 48.01 -1.68 -43.31
CA LEU A 306 46.67 -2.13 -43.67
C LEU A 306 46.02 -2.87 -42.51
N PHE A 307 46.78 -3.72 -41.82
CA PHE A 307 46.28 -4.45 -40.67
C PHE A 307 46.03 -3.55 -39.47
N GLU A 308 46.91 -2.60 -39.17
CA GLU A 308 46.70 -1.60 -38.11
C GLU A 308 45.40 -0.82 -38.32
N ARG A 309 45.11 -0.38 -39.56
CA ARG A 309 43.86 0.31 -39.88
C ARG A 309 42.64 -0.59 -39.67
N ARG A 310 42.72 -1.86 -40.05
CA ARG A 310 41.63 -2.83 -39.86
C ARG A 310 41.40 -3.13 -38.39
N GLU A 311 42.47 -3.35 -37.64
CA GLU A 311 42.42 -3.59 -36.19
C GLU A 311 41.84 -2.38 -35.45
N TYR A 312 42.31 -1.18 -35.78
CA TYR A 312 41.76 0.05 -35.22
C TYR A 312 40.26 0.17 -35.50
N ALA A 313 39.83 -0.10 -36.73
CA ALA A 313 38.41 -0.06 -37.09
C ALA A 313 37.58 -1.12 -36.34
N ALA A 314 38.12 -2.33 -36.14
CA ALA A 314 37.46 -3.38 -35.36
C ALA A 314 37.30 -2.98 -33.89
N ARG A 315 38.39 -2.55 -33.24
CA ARG A 315 38.36 -2.09 -31.84
C ARG A 315 37.43 -0.91 -31.63
N HIS A 316 37.42 0.04 -32.56
CA HIS A 316 36.51 1.17 -32.51
C HIS A 316 35.04 0.73 -32.62
N ARG A 317 34.72 -0.23 -33.51
CA ARG A 317 33.36 -0.82 -33.57
C ARG A 317 32.99 -1.51 -32.26
N HIS A 318 33.90 -2.31 -31.69
CA HIS A 318 33.68 -3.00 -30.41
C HIS A 318 33.38 -2.02 -29.26
N GLN A 319 34.10 -0.89 -29.20
CA GLN A 319 33.85 0.18 -28.24
C GLN A 319 32.46 0.82 -28.43
N GLN A 320 32.05 1.07 -29.69
CA GLN A 320 30.73 1.62 -29.99
C GLN A 320 29.60 0.67 -29.61
N GLU A 321 29.76 -0.63 -29.85
CA GLU A 321 28.80 -1.66 -29.46
C GLU A 321 28.62 -1.74 -27.94
N LEU A 322 29.74 -1.76 -27.19
CA LEU A 322 29.71 -1.73 -25.73
C LEU A 322 29.05 -0.46 -25.20
N TYR A 323 29.37 0.70 -25.76
CA TYR A 323 28.73 1.96 -25.37
C TYR A 323 27.23 1.93 -25.64
N ALA A 324 26.80 1.45 -26.81
CA ALA A 324 25.39 1.33 -27.16
C ALA A 324 24.64 0.36 -26.24
N LEU A 325 25.28 -0.76 -25.86
CA LEU A 325 24.71 -1.70 -24.89
C LEU A 325 24.55 -1.03 -23.51
N ARG A 326 25.60 -0.40 -22.98
CA ARG A 326 25.57 0.29 -21.69
C ARG A 326 24.51 1.38 -21.63
N SER A 327 24.39 2.21 -22.68
CA SER A 327 23.36 3.24 -22.75
C SER A 327 21.93 2.66 -22.74
N LYS A 328 21.71 1.51 -23.39
CA LYS A 328 20.42 0.79 -23.34
C LYS A 328 20.15 0.24 -21.93
N VAL A 329 21.15 -0.38 -21.30
CA VAL A 329 21.08 -0.90 -19.92
C VAL A 329 20.69 0.21 -18.95
N GLU A 330 21.39 1.36 -18.99
CA GLU A 330 21.12 2.52 -18.15
C GLU A 330 19.71 3.07 -18.36
N SER A 331 19.29 3.21 -19.62
CA SER A 331 17.95 3.67 -19.97
C SER A 331 16.87 2.73 -19.43
N ARG A 332 17.10 1.41 -19.52
CA ARG A 332 16.18 0.40 -19.02
C ARG A 332 16.15 0.36 -17.49
N ARG A 333 17.29 0.51 -16.83
CA ARG A 333 17.39 0.64 -15.37
C ARG A 333 16.58 1.83 -14.86
N LEU A 334 16.77 3.01 -15.46
CA LEU A 334 16.00 4.21 -15.11
C LEU A 334 14.50 4.01 -15.32
N TYR A 335 14.10 3.28 -16.37
CA TYR A 335 12.71 2.93 -16.60
C TYR A 335 12.16 2.03 -15.47
N LEU A 336 12.89 0.98 -15.07
CA LEU A 336 12.49 0.08 -13.98
C LEU A 336 12.39 0.83 -12.65
N GLU A 337 13.32 1.74 -12.35
CA GLU A 337 13.27 2.58 -11.15
C GLU A 337 12.03 3.47 -11.13
N ARG A 338 11.69 4.11 -12.25
CA ARG A 338 10.46 4.91 -12.37
C ARG A 338 9.22 4.05 -12.21
N TYR A 339 9.21 2.88 -12.82
CA TYR A 339 8.08 1.95 -12.75
C TYR A 339 7.87 1.42 -11.31
N ARG A 340 8.97 1.11 -10.59
CA ARG A 340 8.93 0.74 -9.17
C ARG A 340 8.31 1.83 -8.32
N LYS A 341 8.71 3.09 -8.52
CA LYS A 341 8.14 4.24 -7.81
C LYS A 341 6.64 4.38 -8.05
N GLN A 342 6.20 4.26 -9.30
CA GLN A 342 4.78 4.33 -9.64
C GLN A 342 3.96 3.20 -8.99
N GLU A 343 4.43 1.96 -9.04
CA GLU A 343 3.72 0.85 -8.40
C GLU A 343 3.69 0.99 -6.86
N LEU A 344 4.79 1.49 -6.27
CA LEU A 344 4.84 1.82 -4.84
C LEU A 344 3.82 2.90 -4.46
N ASP A 345 3.69 3.96 -5.26
CA ASP A 345 2.70 5.02 -5.03
C ASP A 345 1.28 4.46 -5.09
N VAL A 346 0.99 3.57 -6.04
CA VAL A 346 -0.31 2.90 -6.14
C VAL A 346 -0.59 2.02 -4.92
N LEU A 347 0.41 1.27 -4.44
CA LEU A 347 0.32 0.44 -3.22
C LEU A 347 -0.03 1.30 -1.99
N LEU A 348 0.70 2.40 -1.80
CA LEU A 348 0.49 3.33 -0.70
C LEU A 348 -0.89 4.00 -0.78
N GLN A 349 -1.31 4.40 -1.98
CA GLN A 349 -2.63 4.98 -2.18
C GLN A 349 -3.75 3.99 -1.87
N ARG A 350 -3.58 2.70 -2.22
CA ARG A 350 -4.53 1.64 -1.85
C ARG A 350 -4.67 1.51 -0.33
N TYR A 351 -3.56 1.52 0.39
CA TYR A 351 -3.55 1.50 1.86
C TYR A 351 -4.25 2.72 2.47
N ILE A 352 -3.93 3.93 1.99
CA ILE A 352 -4.57 5.16 2.45
C ILE A 352 -6.09 5.10 2.24
N ASN A 353 -6.54 4.62 1.08
CA ASN A 353 -7.96 4.47 0.78
C ASN A 353 -8.64 3.43 1.68
N ALA A 354 -8.01 2.27 1.87
CA ALA A 354 -8.52 1.22 2.76
C ALA A 354 -8.65 1.73 4.21
N ARG A 355 -7.60 2.39 4.71
CA ARG A 355 -7.58 3.00 6.04
C ARG A 355 -8.68 4.06 6.21
N ARG A 356 -8.83 4.99 5.26
CA ARG A 356 -9.89 6.00 5.30
C ARG A 356 -11.29 5.39 5.30
N SER A 357 -11.49 4.33 4.51
CA SER A 357 -12.77 3.61 4.46
C SER A 357 -13.09 2.97 5.82
N MET A 358 -12.12 2.28 6.43
CA MET A 358 -12.26 1.70 7.76
C MET A 358 -12.52 2.78 8.81
N GLU A 359 -11.73 3.87 8.84
CA GLU A 359 -11.94 4.98 9.77
C GLU A 359 -13.33 5.62 9.62
N SER A 360 -13.83 5.73 8.38
CA SER A 360 -15.20 6.18 8.12
C SER A 360 -16.24 5.24 8.71
N GLN A 361 -16.09 3.92 8.54
CA GLN A 361 -16.97 2.91 9.14
C GLN A 361 -16.94 2.97 10.67
N GLN A 362 -15.75 3.05 11.28
CA GLN A 362 -15.58 3.19 12.72
C GLN A 362 -16.24 4.45 13.26
N ASN A 363 -16.11 5.58 12.55
CA ASN A 363 -16.78 6.83 12.92
C ASN A 363 -18.31 6.72 12.85
N ILE A 364 -18.86 6.00 11.87
CA ILE A 364 -20.30 5.75 11.78
C ILE A 364 -20.78 4.92 12.98
N VAL A 365 -20.06 3.84 13.32
CA VAL A 365 -20.37 3.00 14.48
C VAL A 365 -20.31 3.82 15.77
N ARG A 366 -19.23 4.58 15.97
CA ARG A 366 -19.05 5.46 17.13
C ARG A 366 -20.18 6.49 17.26
N ASN A 367 -20.57 7.13 16.16
CA ASN A 367 -21.69 8.07 16.17
C ASN A 367 -23.01 7.39 16.54
N LYS A 368 -23.28 6.19 16.00
CA LYS A 368 -24.48 5.41 16.34
C LYS A 368 -24.49 5.03 17.83
N THR A 369 -23.40 4.48 18.34
CA THR A 369 -23.25 4.14 19.77
C THR A 369 -23.42 5.38 20.63
N GLY A 370 -22.80 6.51 20.27
CA GLY A 370 -22.95 7.75 21.01
C GLY A 370 -24.37 8.29 21.02
N THR A 371 -25.13 8.18 19.92
CA THR A 371 -26.55 8.53 19.91
C THR A 371 -27.41 7.60 20.76
N LEU A 372 -27.06 6.32 20.85
CA LEU A 372 -27.75 5.36 21.70
C LEU A 372 -27.54 5.72 23.17
N LEU A 373 -26.28 5.92 23.60
CA LEU A 373 -25.95 6.36 24.97
C LEU A 373 -26.66 7.68 25.32
N LEU A 374 -26.69 8.64 24.39
CA LEU A 374 -27.35 9.92 24.64
C LEU A 374 -28.87 9.78 24.81
N LYS A 375 -29.52 8.90 24.03
CA LYS A 375 -30.96 8.60 24.19
C LYS A 375 -31.23 7.96 25.55
N HIS A 376 -30.40 7.00 25.94
CA HIS A 376 -30.49 6.34 27.24
C HIS A 376 -30.33 7.35 28.38
N ALA A 377 -29.35 8.25 28.29
CA ALA A 377 -29.13 9.27 29.31
C ALA A 377 -30.22 10.36 29.33
N CYS A 378 -30.80 10.74 28.18
CA CYS A 378 -31.89 11.73 28.13
C CYS A 378 -33.24 11.15 28.61
N ASN A 379 -33.47 9.84 28.46
CA ASN A 379 -34.63 9.15 29.02
C ASN A 379 -34.58 9.08 30.57
N MET A 380 -33.45 9.44 31.20
CA MET A 380 -33.28 9.53 32.66
C MET A 380 -33.65 10.90 33.25
N LYS A 381 -34.11 11.88 32.44
CA LYS A 381 -34.39 13.26 32.88
C LYS A 381 -35.79 13.50 33.46
N THR A 382 -36.49 12.50 33.96
CA THR A 382 -37.69 12.76 34.80
C THR A 382 -37.31 13.24 36.21
N ASP A 383 -36.05 13.12 36.60
CA ASP A 383 -35.53 13.66 37.86
C ASP A 383 -34.49 14.74 37.53
N ASN A 384 -34.71 15.99 37.98
CA ASN A 384 -33.92 17.20 37.65
C ASN A 384 -32.42 17.19 38.04
N SER A 385 -31.85 16.03 38.38
CA SER A 385 -30.46 15.85 38.84
C SER A 385 -29.50 15.29 37.77
N GLY A 386 -30.00 14.73 36.65
CA GLY A 386 -29.17 13.99 35.68
C GLY A 386 -28.36 14.82 34.66
N THR A 387 -28.56 16.14 34.62
CA THR A 387 -28.03 16.99 33.54
C THR A 387 -26.54 17.36 33.75
N ALA A 388 -26.02 17.29 34.98
CA ALA A 388 -24.65 17.72 35.29
C ALA A 388 -23.57 16.69 34.87
N VAL A 389 -23.84 15.39 34.97
CA VAL A 389 -22.83 14.33 34.74
C VAL A 389 -22.50 14.15 33.25
N LEU A 390 -23.43 14.50 32.34
CA LEU A 390 -23.19 14.43 30.90
C LEU A 390 -22.29 15.56 30.37
N VAL A 391 -22.16 16.67 31.09
CA VAL A 391 -21.33 17.82 30.67
C VAL A 391 -19.85 17.50 30.87
N GLU A 392 -19.51 16.67 31.85
CA GLU A 392 -18.12 16.34 32.19
C GLU A 392 -17.50 15.29 31.23
N SER A 393 -18.30 14.37 30.69
CA SER A 393 -17.85 13.38 29.69
C SER A 393 -17.76 13.91 28.24
N ALA A 394 -18.24 15.13 27.98
CA ALA A 394 -18.07 15.79 26.68
C ALA A 394 -16.67 16.42 26.50
N GLY A 395 -15.90 16.57 27.59
CA GLY A 395 -14.55 17.15 27.58
C GLY A 395 -13.43 16.20 27.13
N SER A 396 -13.65 14.88 27.14
CA SER A 396 -12.62 13.86 26.86
C SER A 396 -12.44 13.52 25.37
N GLY A 397 -12.97 14.34 24.46
CA GLY A 397 -12.79 14.17 23.00
C GLY A 397 -13.41 12.91 22.42
N THR A 398 -14.25 12.20 23.20
CA THR A 398 -14.74 10.87 22.83
C THR A 398 -16.02 10.90 21.99
N PHE A 399 -16.76 12.03 22.00
CA PHE A 399 -17.96 12.23 21.22
C PHE A 399 -17.68 13.19 20.06
N GLY A 400 -17.94 12.73 18.84
CA GLY A 400 -17.60 13.43 17.61
C GLY A 400 -18.15 14.85 17.53
N THR A 401 -17.53 15.65 16.67
CA THR A 401 -17.75 17.08 16.40
C THR A 401 -19.21 17.50 16.18
N VAL A 402 -20.15 16.58 15.96
CA VAL A 402 -21.58 16.86 15.79
C VAL A 402 -22.24 17.35 17.09
N VAL A 403 -21.84 16.80 18.24
CA VAL A 403 -22.38 17.24 19.55
C VAL A 403 -21.84 18.62 19.93
N GLN A 404 -20.54 18.87 19.71
CA GLN A 404 -19.93 20.20 19.86
C GLN A 404 -20.57 21.24 18.94
N ARG A 405 -20.88 20.87 17.68
CA ARG A 405 -21.51 21.80 16.73
C ARG A 405 -22.92 22.18 17.19
N ARG A 406 -23.69 21.22 17.71
CA ARG A 406 -25.04 21.48 18.25
C ARG A 406 -24.99 22.38 19.48
N GLN A 407 -24.06 22.13 20.41
CA GLN A 407 -23.84 22.99 21.58
C GLN A 407 -23.33 24.38 21.22
N ALA A 408 -22.46 24.50 20.20
CA ALA A 408 -22.00 25.80 19.70
C ALA A 408 -23.13 26.60 19.04
N TYR A 409 -24.05 25.92 18.34
CA TYR A 409 -25.26 26.54 17.80
C TYR A 409 -26.24 26.97 18.91
N GLU A 410 -26.39 26.17 19.97
CA GLU A 410 -27.24 26.51 21.12
C GLU A 410 -26.66 27.69 21.92
N LEU A 411 -25.34 27.72 22.15
CA LEU A 411 -24.65 28.85 22.77
C LEU A 411 -24.75 30.12 21.90
N ARG A 412 -24.57 30.01 20.58
CA ARG A 412 -24.75 31.12 19.64
C ARG A 412 -26.21 31.58 19.52
N ALA A 413 -27.18 30.69 19.71
CA ALA A 413 -28.60 31.05 19.73
C ALA A 413 -29.02 31.72 21.04
N SER A 414 -28.34 31.41 22.15
CA SER A 414 -28.56 32.06 23.46
C SER A 414 -27.92 33.45 23.58
N GLN A 415 -26.88 33.70 22.78
CA GLN A 415 -26.33 35.03 22.57
C GLN A 415 -27.17 35.70 21.47
N GLY A 416 -28.18 36.48 21.87
CA GLY A 416 -29.02 37.24 20.94
C GLY A 416 -28.20 38.05 19.91
N PRO A 417 -28.82 38.45 18.80
CA PRO A 417 -28.13 39.19 17.74
C PRO A 417 -27.45 40.43 18.35
N PRO A 418 -26.19 40.72 17.99
CA PRO A 418 -25.54 41.95 18.44
C PRO A 418 -26.31 43.13 17.86
N ASP A 419 -27.05 43.82 18.71
CA ASP A 419 -27.59 45.14 18.43
C ASP A 419 -26.43 46.09 18.06
N GLY A 420 -26.61 46.85 16.99
CA GLY A 420 -25.94 48.14 16.83
C GLY A 420 -24.59 48.14 16.10
N ALA A 421 -24.68 48.21 14.78
CA ALA A 421 -23.96 49.16 13.91
C ALA A 421 -22.75 49.93 14.49
N SER A 422 -21.60 49.78 13.82
CA SER A 422 -20.93 50.95 13.24
C SER A 422 -20.02 50.54 12.10
N ALA A 423 -20.47 50.90 10.89
CA ALA A 423 -19.65 50.93 9.70
C ALA A 423 -18.61 52.03 9.85
N LEU A 424 -17.33 51.67 9.74
CA LEU A 424 -16.27 52.64 9.46
C LEU A 424 -15.47 52.12 8.27
N VAL A 425 -15.89 52.61 7.11
CA VAL A 425 -15.13 52.64 5.87
C VAL A 425 -13.80 53.34 6.18
N HIS A 426 -12.68 52.63 6.06
CA HIS A 426 -11.40 53.26 5.78
C HIS A 426 -10.73 52.59 4.58
N ASN A 427 -10.75 53.38 3.53
CA ASN A 427 -10.13 53.22 2.23
C ASN A 427 -8.71 53.79 2.36
N VAL A 428 -7.66 52.98 2.16
CA VAL A 428 -6.31 53.49 1.87
C VAL A 428 -5.63 52.56 0.86
N ASN A 429 -5.69 52.99 -0.39
CA ASN A 429 -4.58 52.87 -1.35
C ASN A 429 -3.32 53.52 -0.76
N ALA A 430 -2.18 52.84 -0.77
CA ALA A 430 -0.89 53.43 -1.13
C ALA A 430 0.25 52.38 -1.13
N MET A 431 0.88 52.27 -2.31
CA MET A 431 2.20 51.70 -2.68
C MET A 431 2.39 50.19 -2.72
#